data_AF-A0AAE9D2J7-F1
#
_entry.id   AF-A0AAE9D2J7-F1
#
_cell.length_a   1.000
_cell.length_b   1.000
_cell.length_c   1.000
_cell.angle_alpha   90.00
_cell.angle_beta   90.00
_cell.angle_gamma   90.00
#
_symmetry.space_group_name_H-M   'P 1'
#
loop_
_entity.id
_entity.type
_entity.pdbx_description
1 polymer ?
#
loop_
_entity_poly.entity_id
_entity_poly.type
_entity_poly.pdbx_seq_one_letter_code
_entity_poly.pdbx_strand_id
1 'polypeptide(L)'
;MLLGYQGKKYYGMQLQKDLPTIESKLLEAMEKAGWITAAQREKPFDFFFQRAARTDRAVSAARQMCGMQLPRDDEKYKVDGPGILNNLLPNDIRVFGMKRTINFFHPQKQCDYRTYSYTCPTFVFAKPTELTNAAFRISKETLAEVNDILSIYKGTHNFFNYTAKRAYDDMSSNRYIVSFECKEPFLFRDEFRKEDVEFIQIVVKGQSFVLHQIRKMVGMVITVVRELHLKSAIQRSFEGQRMDIPMAPGLGLLLERTHYDSYDKKHSKDHEPLTDWGEIIEKEVERTKFELITKDMLETELLSQGMLKWLADLVHHDFSSNPEAEEPEKKTFVTMAAACANKALKEQEATSSEAPEASEGAPEGAPEVACAPEAAAPELAAAPEKPQIEEEEKVAAAGSS
;
A
#
# COMPACT_ATOMS: atom_id res chain seq x y z
N MET A 1 -21.25 9.66 -0.12
CA MET A 1 -21.35 8.59 -1.14
C MET A 1 -20.76 7.31 -0.57
N LEU A 2 -21.55 6.24 -0.52
CA LEU A 2 -21.15 4.88 -0.13
C LEU A 2 -20.85 4.06 -1.39
N LEU A 3 -19.71 3.39 -1.42
CA LEU A 3 -19.29 2.58 -2.56
C LEU A 3 -18.50 1.34 -2.12
N GLY A 4 -18.44 0.35 -3.00
CA GLY A 4 -17.59 -0.83 -2.89
C GLY A 4 -16.84 -1.07 -4.20
N TYR A 5 -15.69 -1.74 -4.13
CA TYR A 5 -14.86 -2.01 -5.29
C TYR A 5 -13.90 -3.19 -5.07
N GLN A 6 -13.55 -3.85 -6.18
CA GLN A 6 -12.48 -4.83 -6.25
C GLN A 6 -11.15 -4.13 -6.61
N GLY A 7 -10.18 -4.15 -5.70
CA GLY A 7 -8.94 -3.38 -5.84
C GLY A 7 -7.95 -3.93 -6.87
N LYS A 8 -8.10 -5.19 -7.30
CA LYS A 8 -7.09 -5.99 -8.05
C LYS A 8 -6.45 -5.28 -9.25
N LYS A 9 -7.22 -4.49 -10.02
CA LYS A 9 -6.75 -3.78 -11.22
C LYS A 9 -6.26 -2.35 -10.96
N TYR A 10 -6.28 -1.90 -9.71
CA TYR A 10 -6.10 -0.51 -9.34
C TYR A 10 -4.89 -0.31 -8.43
N TYR A 11 -4.25 0.84 -8.58
CA TYR A 11 -3.11 1.29 -7.77
C TYR A 11 -3.56 1.98 -6.48
N GLY A 12 -4.65 1.46 -5.89
CA GLY A 12 -5.25 1.95 -4.66
C GLY A 12 -6.41 2.93 -4.88
N MET A 13 -6.89 3.50 -3.77
CA MET A 13 -8.02 4.44 -3.78
C MET A 13 -7.64 5.80 -4.37
N GLN A 14 -6.56 6.39 -3.86
CA GLN A 14 -6.24 7.80 -4.08
C GLN A 14 -5.71 8.06 -5.48
N LEU A 15 -6.16 9.16 -6.11
CA LEU A 15 -5.69 9.62 -7.41
C LEU A 15 -4.16 9.71 -7.47
N GLN A 16 -3.59 9.11 -8.51
CA GLN A 16 -2.17 9.13 -8.84
C GLN A 16 -1.99 9.49 -10.31
N LYS A 17 -0.85 10.09 -10.65
CA LYS A 17 -0.54 10.45 -12.02
C LYS A 17 -0.33 9.18 -12.85
N ASP A 18 -0.95 9.11 -14.02
CA ASP A 18 -0.76 8.06 -15.04
C ASP A 18 -1.09 6.61 -14.59
N LEU A 19 -1.79 6.43 -13.46
CA LEU A 19 -2.15 5.10 -12.95
C LEU A 19 -3.66 4.98 -12.73
N PRO A 20 -4.26 3.82 -13.06
CA PRO A 20 -5.67 3.59 -12.78
C PRO A 20 -5.90 3.46 -11.28
N THR A 21 -6.73 4.33 -10.73
CA THR A 21 -7.13 4.36 -9.31
C THR A 21 -8.65 4.35 -9.20
N ILE A 22 -9.18 4.02 -8.03
CA ILE A 22 -10.63 4.07 -7.82
C ILE A 22 -11.13 5.50 -8.01
N GLU A 23 -10.41 6.49 -7.46
CA GLU A 23 -10.74 7.89 -7.63
C GLU A 23 -10.70 8.35 -9.08
N SER A 24 -9.71 7.95 -9.88
CA SER A 24 -9.66 8.36 -11.28
C SER A 24 -10.92 7.90 -12.03
N LYS A 25 -11.44 6.70 -11.75
CA LYS A 25 -12.68 6.18 -12.37
C LYS A 25 -13.94 6.87 -11.85
N LEU A 26 -14.00 7.18 -10.55
CA LEU A 26 -15.11 7.95 -10.00
C LEU A 26 -15.17 9.36 -10.59
N LEU A 27 -14.04 10.05 -10.69
CA LEU A 27 -13.97 11.40 -11.24
C LEU A 27 -14.30 11.43 -12.73
N GLU A 28 -13.81 10.45 -13.51
CA GLU A 28 -14.21 10.26 -14.91
C GLU A 28 -15.73 10.06 -15.07
N ALA A 29 -16.35 9.27 -14.20
CA ALA A 29 -17.80 9.05 -14.23
C ALA A 29 -18.59 10.31 -13.84
N MET A 30 -18.13 11.06 -12.83
CA MET A 30 -18.76 12.31 -12.39
C MET A 30 -18.67 13.41 -13.45
N GLU A 31 -17.53 13.51 -14.15
CA GLU A 31 -17.36 14.45 -15.28
C GLU A 31 -18.33 14.11 -16.42
N LYS A 32 -18.39 12.82 -16.81
CA LYS A 32 -19.33 12.34 -17.85
C LYS A 32 -20.79 12.56 -17.47
N ALA A 33 -21.12 12.48 -16.18
CA ALA A 33 -22.46 12.77 -15.66
C ALA A 33 -22.77 14.29 -15.58
N GLY A 34 -21.79 15.16 -15.87
CA GLY A 34 -21.93 16.61 -15.79
C GLY A 34 -21.96 17.15 -14.36
N TRP A 35 -21.50 16.39 -13.36
CA TRP A 35 -21.54 16.78 -11.95
C TRP A 35 -20.34 17.65 -11.55
N ILE A 36 -19.23 17.48 -12.28
CA ILE A 36 -17.99 18.23 -12.09
C ILE A 36 -17.42 18.67 -13.44
N THR A 37 -16.56 19.69 -13.43
CA THR A 37 -15.82 20.16 -14.61
C THR A 37 -14.52 19.38 -14.82
N ALA A 38 -13.93 19.47 -16.02
CA ALA A 38 -12.60 18.91 -16.30
C ALA A 38 -11.52 19.45 -15.33
N ALA A 39 -11.59 20.74 -14.99
CA ALA A 39 -10.68 21.35 -14.01
C ALA A 39 -10.84 20.73 -12.60
N GLN A 40 -12.07 20.46 -12.17
CA GLN A 40 -12.35 19.80 -10.88
C GLN A 40 -11.90 18.34 -10.87
N ARG A 41 -11.94 17.65 -12.02
CA ARG A 41 -11.37 16.29 -12.15
C ARG A 41 -9.87 16.29 -11.95
N GLU A 42 -9.14 17.25 -12.52
CA GLU A 42 -7.69 17.39 -12.32
C GLU A 42 -7.33 17.79 -10.88
N LYS A 43 -8.18 18.61 -10.25
CA LYS A 43 -8.00 19.09 -8.89
C LYS A 43 -9.21 18.76 -8.01
N PRO A 44 -9.31 17.52 -7.51
CA PRO A 44 -10.47 17.11 -6.70
C PRO A 44 -10.66 17.90 -5.40
N PHE A 45 -9.62 18.60 -4.95
CA PHE A 45 -9.70 19.51 -3.83
C PHE A 45 -10.64 20.70 -4.09
N ASP A 46 -10.79 21.15 -5.33
CA ASP A 46 -11.59 22.33 -5.70
C ASP A 46 -13.10 22.12 -5.45
N PHE A 47 -13.55 20.88 -5.31
CA PHE A 47 -14.91 20.52 -4.91
C PHE A 47 -14.95 19.67 -3.64
N PHE A 48 -13.92 19.80 -2.80
CA PHE A 48 -13.80 19.16 -1.49
C PHE A 48 -13.90 17.62 -1.51
N PHE A 49 -13.44 16.98 -2.59
CA PHE A 49 -13.46 15.52 -2.66
C PHE A 49 -12.49 14.91 -1.64
N GLN A 50 -13.05 14.10 -0.74
CA GLN A 50 -12.36 13.40 0.33
C GLN A 50 -12.85 11.96 0.43
N ARG A 51 -11.99 11.09 0.96
CA ARG A 51 -12.22 9.66 1.18
C ARG A 51 -12.02 9.29 2.64
N ALA A 52 -12.71 8.27 3.13
CA ALA A 52 -12.61 7.81 4.51
C ALA A 52 -11.35 6.99 4.76
N ALA A 53 -10.96 6.15 3.80
CA ALA A 53 -9.78 5.31 3.86
C ALA A 53 -8.97 5.38 2.56
N ARG A 54 -7.65 5.47 2.68
CA ARG A 54 -6.72 5.26 1.57
C ARG A 54 -6.37 3.79 1.58
N THR A 55 -6.93 3.03 0.63
CA THR A 55 -6.58 1.62 0.46
C THR A 55 -5.35 1.51 -0.43
N ASP A 56 -4.45 0.59 -0.07
CA ASP A 56 -3.23 0.32 -0.82
C ASP A 56 -3.55 -0.35 -2.17
N ARG A 57 -2.53 -0.47 -3.03
CA ARG A 57 -2.63 -1.20 -4.30
C ARG A 57 -3.26 -2.58 -4.09
N ALA A 58 -4.17 -2.96 -4.99
CA ALA A 58 -4.88 -4.24 -4.98
C ALA A 58 -5.82 -4.50 -3.79
N VAL A 59 -5.94 -3.58 -2.82
CA VAL A 59 -6.83 -3.75 -1.66
C VAL A 59 -8.27 -3.38 -2.03
N SER A 60 -9.21 -4.26 -1.70
CA SER A 60 -10.64 -4.08 -1.98
C SER A 60 -11.37 -3.38 -0.84
N ALA A 61 -12.56 -2.85 -1.12
CA ALA A 61 -13.44 -2.27 -0.11
C ALA A 61 -14.89 -2.69 -0.33
N ALA A 62 -15.55 -3.17 0.71
CA ALA A 62 -16.99 -3.40 0.70
C ALA A 62 -17.76 -2.10 0.96
N ARG A 63 -17.25 -1.24 1.84
CA ARG A 63 -17.91 0.00 2.27
C ARG A 63 -16.92 1.15 2.45
N GLN A 64 -16.45 1.69 1.33
CA GLN A 64 -15.72 2.94 1.31
C GLN A 64 -16.71 4.12 1.37
N MET A 65 -16.30 5.20 2.04
CA MET A 65 -17.09 6.43 2.13
C MET A 65 -16.32 7.59 1.52
N CYS A 66 -16.98 8.33 0.62
CA CYS A 66 -16.46 9.57 0.04
C CYS A 66 -17.41 10.74 0.33
N GLY A 67 -16.82 11.90 0.57
CA GLY A 67 -17.50 13.18 0.76
C GLY A 67 -17.02 14.17 -0.28
N MET A 68 -17.90 15.03 -0.77
CA MET A 68 -17.64 16.01 -1.81
C MET A 68 -18.74 17.07 -1.84
N GLN A 69 -18.51 18.20 -2.51
CA GLN A 69 -19.53 19.22 -2.78
C GLN A 69 -19.92 19.18 -4.25
N LEU A 70 -21.22 19.06 -4.51
CA LEU A 70 -21.79 19.01 -5.86
C LEU A 70 -22.82 20.14 -6.05
N PRO A 71 -23.15 20.51 -7.30
CA PRO A 71 -24.27 21.41 -7.59
C PRO A 71 -25.56 20.91 -6.92
N ARG A 72 -26.38 21.82 -6.38
CA ARG A 72 -27.52 21.46 -5.53
C ARG A 72 -28.60 20.71 -6.31
N ASP A 73 -28.71 19.40 -6.06
CA ASP A 73 -29.72 18.51 -6.63
C ASP A 73 -29.89 17.24 -5.76
N ASP A 74 -30.17 17.47 -4.47
CA ASP A 74 -30.10 16.45 -3.41
C ASP A 74 -30.95 15.20 -3.71
N GLU A 75 -32.18 15.40 -4.19
CA GLU A 75 -33.11 14.30 -4.49
C GLU A 75 -32.61 13.45 -5.64
N LYS A 76 -32.10 14.07 -6.71
CA LYS A 76 -31.55 13.33 -7.86
C LYS A 76 -30.31 12.52 -7.46
N TYR A 77 -29.40 13.08 -6.67
CA TYR A 77 -28.24 12.30 -6.21
C TYR A 77 -28.66 11.13 -5.32
N LYS A 78 -29.67 11.31 -4.47
CA LYS A 78 -30.15 10.25 -3.57
C LYS A 78 -30.83 9.11 -4.32
N VAL A 79 -31.71 9.44 -5.27
CA VAL A 79 -32.56 8.48 -5.99
C VAL A 79 -31.83 7.88 -7.20
N ASP A 80 -31.33 8.72 -8.10
CA ASP A 80 -30.78 8.28 -9.39
C ASP A 80 -29.25 8.24 -9.41
N GLY A 81 -28.60 8.98 -8.50
CA GLY A 81 -27.14 9.17 -8.48
C GLY A 81 -26.34 7.87 -8.54
N PRO A 82 -26.60 6.87 -7.68
CA PRO A 82 -25.92 5.57 -7.75
C PRO A 82 -26.09 4.89 -9.11
N GLY A 83 -27.30 4.90 -9.69
CA GLY A 83 -27.58 4.29 -10.99
C GLY A 83 -26.85 4.99 -12.14
N ILE A 84 -26.85 6.33 -12.14
CA ILE A 84 -26.13 7.15 -13.13
C ILE A 84 -24.63 6.83 -13.09
N LEU A 85 -24.01 6.83 -11.91
CA LEU A 85 -22.59 6.51 -11.79
C LEU A 85 -22.30 5.06 -12.16
N ASN A 86 -23.10 4.09 -11.71
CA ASN A 86 -22.88 2.67 -12.01
C ASN A 86 -22.96 2.36 -13.51
N ASN A 87 -23.74 3.11 -14.29
CA ASN A 87 -23.80 2.97 -15.76
C ASN A 87 -22.53 3.49 -16.45
N LEU A 88 -21.79 4.40 -15.81
CA LEU A 88 -20.56 5.01 -16.33
C LEU A 88 -19.29 4.35 -15.76
N LEU A 89 -19.41 3.67 -14.62
CA LEU A 89 -18.33 3.01 -13.91
C LEU A 89 -18.08 1.60 -14.45
N PRO A 90 -16.83 1.11 -14.37
CA PRO A 90 -16.52 -0.30 -14.60
C PRO A 90 -17.28 -1.24 -13.67
N ASN A 91 -17.41 -2.51 -14.05
CA ASN A 91 -18.13 -3.51 -13.26
C ASN A 91 -17.52 -3.82 -11.89
N ASP A 92 -16.26 -3.46 -11.69
CA ASP A 92 -15.51 -3.67 -10.46
C ASP A 92 -15.59 -2.49 -9.46
N ILE A 93 -16.42 -1.47 -9.75
CA ILE A 93 -16.74 -0.37 -8.83
C ILE A 93 -18.26 -0.20 -8.77
N ARG A 94 -18.82 -0.15 -7.56
CA ARG A 94 -20.27 0.01 -7.34
C ARG A 94 -20.53 1.11 -6.32
N VAL A 95 -21.32 2.10 -6.72
CA VAL A 95 -21.91 3.08 -5.82
C VAL A 95 -23.23 2.54 -5.31
N PHE A 96 -23.39 2.49 -4.00
CA PHE A 96 -24.58 1.93 -3.36
C PHE A 96 -25.57 3.00 -2.95
N GLY A 97 -25.09 4.19 -2.58
CA GLY A 97 -25.95 5.25 -2.09
C GLY A 97 -25.25 6.60 -1.96
N MET A 98 -26.06 7.65 -1.99
CA MET A 98 -25.63 9.02 -1.74
C MET A 98 -26.59 9.66 -0.74
N LYS A 99 -26.03 10.43 0.20
CA LYS A 99 -26.78 11.18 1.22
C LYS A 99 -26.17 12.57 1.32
N ARG A 100 -27.02 13.57 1.52
CA ARG A 100 -26.60 14.92 1.89
C ARG A 100 -26.09 14.93 3.32
N THR A 101 -25.04 15.70 3.56
CA THR A 101 -24.43 15.92 4.88
C THR A 101 -24.37 17.42 5.19
N ILE A 102 -23.75 17.79 6.31
CA ILE A 102 -23.33 19.18 6.58
C ILE A 102 -22.33 19.67 5.51
N ASN A 103 -22.23 21.00 5.36
CA ASN A 103 -21.43 21.66 4.32
C ASN A 103 -19.95 21.24 4.29
N PHE A 104 -19.36 20.97 5.46
CA PHE A 104 -17.94 20.65 5.62
C PHE A 104 -17.72 19.24 6.20
N PHE A 105 -18.53 18.28 5.77
CA PHE A 105 -18.33 16.88 6.13
C PHE A 105 -16.97 16.38 5.59
N HIS A 106 -16.13 15.86 6.48
CA HIS A 106 -14.84 15.28 6.13
C HIS A 106 -14.83 13.78 6.48
N PRO A 107 -14.97 12.88 5.49
CA PRO A 107 -15.15 11.45 5.72
C PRO A 107 -13.99 10.81 6.49
N GLN A 108 -12.74 11.25 6.29
CA GLN A 108 -11.61 10.73 7.06
C GLN A 108 -11.59 11.18 8.53
N LYS A 109 -11.80 12.48 8.78
CA LYS A 109 -11.61 13.12 10.09
C LYS A 109 -12.79 12.88 11.03
N GLN A 110 -13.99 12.70 10.48
CA GLN A 110 -15.21 12.43 11.24
C GLN A 110 -15.55 10.93 11.29
N CYS A 111 -14.69 10.06 10.75
CA CYS A 111 -14.82 8.62 10.89
C CYS A 111 -14.21 8.17 12.21
N ASP A 112 -15.01 7.50 13.03
CA ASP A 112 -14.64 7.06 14.37
C ASP A 112 -13.67 5.87 14.32
N TYR A 113 -14.04 4.87 13.53
CA TYR A 113 -13.34 3.60 13.43
C TYR A 113 -13.41 3.05 12.01
N ARG A 114 -12.49 2.15 11.70
CA ARG A 114 -12.48 1.37 10.47
C ARG A 114 -12.40 -0.10 10.86
N THR A 115 -13.26 -0.92 10.25
CA THR A 115 -13.19 -2.37 10.35
C THR A 115 -12.63 -2.91 9.04
N TYR A 116 -11.58 -3.72 9.18
CA TYR A 116 -11.02 -4.49 8.08
C TYR A 116 -11.16 -5.97 8.39
N SER A 117 -11.26 -6.77 7.33
CA SER A 117 -11.09 -8.22 7.40
C SER A 117 -9.87 -8.65 6.60
N TYR A 118 -9.24 -9.73 7.03
CA TYR A 118 -8.19 -10.42 6.33
C TYR A 118 -8.58 -11.89 6.18
N THR A 119 -8.84 -12.33 4.96
CA THR A 119 -9.23 -13.72 4.68
C THR A 119 -8.02 -14.50 4.16
N CYS A 120 -7.75 -15.67 4.74
CA CYS A 120 -6.67 -16.54 4.32
C CYS A 120 -7.00 -18.03 4.58
N PRO A 121 -6.29 -18.96 3.93
CA PRO A 121 -6.41 -20.38 4.23
C PRO A 121 -5.95 -20.68 5.66
N THR A 122 -6.58 -21.62 6.35
CA THR A 122 -6.25 -21.92 7.76
C THR A 122 -4.89 -22.58 7.94
N PHE A 123 -4.34 -23.22 6.90
CA PHE A 123 -3.00 -23.84 6.94
C PHE A 123 -1.88 -22.85 7.31
N VAL A 124 -2.13 -21.54 7.24
CA VAL A 124 -1.19 -20.52 7.72
C VAL A 124 -0.87 -20.70 9.21
N PHE A 125 -1.81 -21.27 9.98
CA PHE A 125 -1.68 -21.54 11.40
C PHE A 125 -1.21 -22.97 11.73
N ALA A 126 -0.85 -23.77 10.72
CA ALA A 126 -0.31 -25.11 10.94
C ALA A 126 1.02 -25.02 11.72
N LYS A 127 1.10 -25.75 12.83
CA LYS A 127 2.30 -25.84 13.67
C LYS A 127 3.42 -26.60 12.94
N PRO A 128 4.70 -26.51 13.40
CA PRO A 128 5.81 -27.20 12.75
C PRO A 128 5.64 -28.73 12.64
N THR A 129 4.82 -29.34 13.51
CA THR A 129 4.51 -30.78 13.51
C THR A 129 3.37 -31.16 12.57
N GLU A 130 2.69 -30.19 11.95
CA GLU A 130 1.51 -30.39 11.12
C GLU A 130 1.83 -30.11 9.65
N LEU A 131 1.12 -30.81 8.75
CA LEU A 131 1.29 -30.60 7.32
C LEU A 131 0.62 -29.29 6.87
N THR A 132 1.39 -28.43 6.22
CA THR A 132 0.89 -27.17 5.63
C THR A 132 0.37 -27.45 4.22
N ASN A 133 -0.89 -27.86 4.11
CA ASN A 133 -1.54 -28.13 2.82
C ASN A 133 -3.06 -27.85 2.87
N ALA A 134 -3.75 -28.04 1.75
CA ALA A 134 -5.19 -27.84 1.60
C ALA A 134 -6.07 -28.69 2.55
N ALA A 135 -5.56 -29.85 3.00
CA ALA A 135 -6.28 -30.75 3.89
C ALA A 135 -6.21 -30.34 5.37
N PHE A 136 -5.36 -29.37 5.73
CA PHE A 136 -5.27 -28.84 7.08
C PHE A 136 -6.63 -28.29 7.56
N ARG A 137 -6.97 -28.58 8.82
CA ARG A 137 -8.15 -28.03 9.49
C ARG A 137 -7.73 -27.47 10.83
N ILE A 138 -8.05 -26.21 11.08
CA ILE A 138 -7.68 -25.56 12.34
C ILE A 138 -8.49 -26.16 13.50
N SER A 139 -7.79 -26.59 14.56
CA SER A 139 -8.44 -27.05 15.77
C SER A 139 -9.01 -25.88 16.57
N LYS A 140 -9.98 -26.16 17.44
CA LYS A 140 -10.56 -25.12 18.32
C LYS A 140 -9.51 -24.57 19.29
N GLU A 141 -8.57 -25.41 19.69
CA GLU A 141 -7.46 -25.06 20.57
C GLU A 141 -6.51 -24.07 19.88
N THR A 142 -6.12 -24.35 18.63
CA THR A 142 -5.28 -23.44 17.85
C THR A 142 -6.03 -22.14 17.54
N LEU A 143 -7.34 -22.20 17.24
CA LEU A 143 -8.15 -21.00 17.03
C LEU A 143 -8.25 -20.13 18.30
N ALA A 144 -8.40 -20.74 19.47
CA ALA A 144 -8.36 -20.03 20.75
C ALA A 144 -6.99 -19.37 20.99
N GLU A 145 -5.90 -20.10 20.73
CA GLU A 145 -4.53 -19.56 20.81
C GLU A 145 -4.32 -18.37 19.86
N VAL A 146 -4.81 -18.44 18.63
CA VAL A 146 -4.75 -17.32 17.67
C VAL A 146 -5.47 -16.10 18.24
N ASN A 147 -6.67 -16.27 18.80
CA ASN A 147 -7.44 -15.18 19.40
C ASN A 147 -6.74 -14.59 20.64
N ASP A 148 -6.10 -15.42 21.47
CA ASP A 148 -5.29 -14.96 22.60
C ASP A 148 -4.12 -14.09 22.13
N ILE A 149 -3.43 -14.49 21.06
CA ILE A 149 -2.33 -13.72 20.47
C ILE A 149 -2.84 -12.41 19.86
N LEU A 150 -3.96 -12.44 19.13
CA LEU A 150 -4.58 -11.24 18.56
C LEU A 150 -4.97 -10.22 19.64
N SER A 151 -5.38 -10.70 20.82
CA SER A 151 -5.80 -9.85 21.93
C SER A 151 -4.70 -8.92 22.46
N ILE A 152 -3.42 -9.28 22.27
CA ILE A 152 -2.25 -8.47 22.68
C ILE A 152 -2.25 -7.10 21.98
N TYR A 153 -2.79 -7.02 20.76
CA TYR A 153 -2.86 -5.78 20.00
C TYR A 153 -3.94 -4.80 20.50
N LYS A 154 -4.88 -5.24 21.34
CA LYS A 154 -5.96 -4.38 21.84
C LYS A 154 -5.38 -3.26 22.71
N GLY A 155 -6.00 -2.09 22.62
CA GLY A 155 -5.51 -0.89 23.32
C GLY A 155 -4.68 0.02 22.43
N THR A 156 -3.96 0.94 23.07
CA THR A 156 -3.12 1.93 22.40
C THR A 156 -1.67 1.48 22.47
N HIS A 157 -1.05 1.28 21.31
CA HIS A 157 0.35 0.87 21.20
C HIS A 157 1.08 1.71 20.15
N ASN A 158 2.42 1.69 20.21
CA ASN A 158 3.25 2.30 19.19
C ASN A 158 3.51 1.31 18.05
N PHE A 159 2.91 1.57 16.89
CA PHE A 159 2.98 0.69 15.72
C PHE A 159 4.11 1.04 14.74
N PHE A 160 5.19 1.72 15.19
CA PHE A 160 6.28 2.15 14.30
C PHE A 160 6.94 0.98 13.53
N ASN A 161 7.14 -0.18 14.16
CA ASN A 161 7.64 -1.40 13.50
C ASN A 161 6.66 -1.99 12.47
N TYR A 162 5.37 -1.64 12.58
CA TYR A 162 4.29 -2.10 11.70
C TYR A 162 4.08 -1.20 10.48
N THR A 163 4.99 -0.27 10.22
CA THR A 163 5.02 0.57 9.02
C THR A 163 6.46 0.75 8.55
N ALA A 164 6.65 1.20 7.32
CA ALA A 164 7.97 1.56 6.82
C ALA A 164 8.31 3.01 7.18
N LYS A 165 9.62 3.31 7.32
CA LYS A 165 10.19 4.66 7.38
C LYS A 165 9.63 5.55 8.49
N ARG A 166 9.43 4.98 9.68
CA ARG A 166 8.99 5.74 10.87
C ARG A 166 9.91 5.48 12.05
N ALA A 167 10.33 6.56 12.68
CA ALA A 167 11.08 6.51 13.91
C ALA A 167 10.15 6.16 15.08
N TYR A 168 10.74 5.62 16.15
CA TYR A 168 10.01 5.21 17.35
C TYR A 168 9.31 6.39 18.05
N ASP A 169 9.94 7.56 18.07
CA ASP A 169 9.47 8.79 18.69
C ASP A 169 8.36 9.51 17.89
N ASP A 170 8.06 9.05 16.66
CA ASP A 170 6.94 9.56 15.90
C ASP A 170 5.60 9.16 16.55
N MET A 171 5.04 10.10 17.32
CA MET A 171 3.75 9.95 17.98
C MET A 171 2.61 9.63 17.01
N SER A 172 2.76 9.95 15.73
CA SER A 172 1.79 9.59 14.70
C SER A 172 1.85 8.11 14.31
N SER A 173 2.66 7.27 14.96
CA SER A 173 2.60 5.81 14.90
C SER A 173 1.76 5.18 16.02
N ASN A 174 1.35 5.96 17.02
CA ASN A 174 0.45 5.46 18.07
C ASN A 174 -0.95 5.21 17.52
N ARG A 175 -1.46 3.99 17.67
CA ARG A 175 -2.78 3.60 17.17
C ARG A 175 -3.57 2.86 18.23
N TYR A 176 -4.87 3.03 18.18
CA TYR A 176 -5.82 2.39 19.07
C TYR A 176 -6.60 1.29 18.34
N ILE A 177 -6.45 0.06 18.83
CA ILE A 177 -7.19 -1.12 18.36
C ILE A 177 -8.31 -1.42 19.36
N VAL A 178 -9.53 -1.47 18.85
CA VAL A 178 -10.75 -1.75 19.62
C VAL A 178 -10.92 -3.26 19.79
N SER A 179 -10.87 -4.00 18.69
CA SER A 179 -10.98 -5.45 18.66
C SER A 179 -10.12 -6.04 17.54
N PHE A 180 -9.65 -7.27 17.75
CA PHE A 180 -8.93 -8.05 16.76
C PHE A 180 -9.16 -9.52 17.06
N GLU A 181 -9.88 -10.22 16.18
CA GLU A 181 -10.39 -11.58 16.43
C GLU A 181 -10.51 -12.38 15.13
N CYS A 182 -10.43 -13.71 15.23
CA CYS A 182 -10.74 -14.64 14.14
C CYS A 182 -12.18 -15.10 14.23
N LYS A 183 -12.86 -15.14 13.08
CA LYS A 183 -14.17 -15.78 12.92
C LYS A 183 -14.03 -17.30 12.84
N GLU A 184 -15.17 -18.00 12.89
CA GLU A 184 -15.23 -19.43 12.61
C GLU A 184 -14.72 -19.73 11.18
N PRO A 185 -13.98 -20.84 11.01
CA PRO A 185 -13.51 -21.25 9.69
C PRO A 185 -14.67 -21.74 8.82
N PHE A 186 -14.48 -21.68 7.51
CA PHE A 186 -15.44 -22.18 6.52
C PHE A 186 -14.72 -22.88 5.37
N LEU A 187 -15.42 -23.83 4.73
CA LEU A 187 -14.88 -24.56 3.58
C LEU A 187 -15.24 -23.84 2.27
N PHE A 188 -14.28 -23.83 1.35
CA PHE A 188 -14.48 -23.40 -0.03
C PHE A 188 -13.90 -24.44 -0.99
N ARG A 189 -14.68 -24.81 -2.01
CA ARG A 189 -14.32 -25.86 -2.98
C ARG A 189 -13.31 -25.32 -3.99
N ASP A 190 -12.15 -25.96 -4.09
CA ASP A 190 -11.24 -25.78 -5.21
C ASP A 190 -11.74 -26.63 -6.39
N GLU A 191 -12.40 -25.98 -7.36
CA GLU A 191 -12.93 -26.64 -8.55
C GLU A 191 -11.82 -27.23 -9.45
N PHE A 192 -10.61 -26.67 -9.41
CA PHE A 192 -9.49 -27.14 -10.22
C PHE A 192 -8.86 -28.40 -9.62
N ARG A 193 -8.53 -28.37 -8.32
CA ARG A 193 -7.92 -29.51 -7.62
C ARG A 193 -8.93 -30.54 -7.11
N LYS A 194 -10.22 -30.20 -7.14
CA LYS A 194 -11.34 -31.02 -6.62
C LYS A 194 -11.17 -31.38 -5.15
N GLU A 195 -10.68 -30.42 -4.36
CA GLU A 195 -10.51 -30.56 -2.90
C GLU A 195 -11.14 -29.36 -2.17
N ASP A 196 -11.47 -29.55 -0.88
CA ASP A 196 -12.01 -28.48 -0.06
C ASP A 196 -10.88 -27.84 0.72
N VAL A 197 -10.75 -26.52 0.63
CA VAL A 197 -9.79 -25.73 1.39
C VAL A 197 -10.54 -24.96 2.47
N GLU A 198 -10.02 -25.04 3.69
CA GLU A 198 -10.56 -24.29 4.81
C GLU A 198 -9.96 -22.88 4.86
N PHE A 199 -10.83 -21.89 4.95
CA PHE A 199 -10.50 -20.48 5.08
C PHE A 199 -10.97 -19.92 6.41
N ILE A 200 -10.35 -18.84 6.84
CA ILE A 200 -10.72 -18.10 8.04
C ILE A 200 -10.64 -16.60 7.77
N GLN A 201 -11.49 -15.86 8.48
CA GLN A 201 -11.54 -14.41 8.39
C GLN A 201 -11.09 -13.78 9.71
N ILE A 202 -9.98 -13.04 9.68
CA ILE A 202 -9.49 -12.24 10.79
C ILE A 202 -10.09 -10.85 10.69
N VAL A 203 -10.73 -10.34 11.73
CA VAL A 203 -11.43 -9.04 11.73
C VAL A 203 -10.79 -8.12 12.75
N VAL A 204 -10.38 -6.92 12.29
CA VAL A 204 -9.80 -5.88 13.12
C VAL A 204 -10.65 -4.61 13.06
N LYS A 205 -10.99 -4.06 14.23
CA LYS A 205 -11.60 -2.73 14.37
C LYS A 205 -10.59 -1.82 15.08
N GLY A 206 -10.23 -0.72 14.43
CA GLY A 206 -9.31 0.28 14.98
C GLY A 206 -9.73 1.69 14.63
N GLN A 207 -9.21 2.68 15.37
CA GLN A 207 -9.52 4.09 15.13
C GLN A 207 -8.94 4.56 13.79
N SER A 208 -7.67 4.24 13.55
CA SER A 208 -6.96 4.49 12.30
C SER A 208 -5.85 3.46 12.12
N PHE A 209 -5.30 3.37 10.91
CA PHE A 209 -4.21 2.45 10.61
C PHE A 209 -3.10 3.19 9.84
N VAL A 210 -1.84 2.90 10.14
CA VAL A 210 -0.68 3.30 9.31
C VAL A 210 -0.53 2.38 8.10
N LEU A 211 0.30 2.79 7.15
CA LEU A 211 0.63 2.01 5.96
C LEU A 211 1.13 0.61 6.35
N HIS A 212 0.59 -0.42 5.71
CA HIS A 212 0.92 -1.84 5.94
C HIS A 212 0.60 -2.43 7.32
N GLN A 213 0.07 -1.64 8.27
CA GLN A 213 -0.09 -2.03 9.67
C GLN A 213 -0.79 -3.39 9.84
N ILE A 214 -1.96 -3.54 9.23
CA ILE A 214 -2.80 -4.73 9.39
C ILE A 214 -2.10 -5.97 8.84
N ARG A 215 -1.45 -5.85 7.67
CA ARG A 215 -0.73 -6.97 7.04
C ARG A 215 0.48 -7.41 7.85
N LYS A 216 1.18 -6.46 8.47
CA LYS A 216 2.29 -6.75 9.40
C LYS A 216 1.79 -7.34 10.72
N MET A 217 0.65 -6.88 11.24
CA MET A 217 0.01 -7.48 12.43
C MET A 217 -0.37 -8.94 12.15
N VAL A 218 -1.03 -9.21 11.03
CA VAL A 218 -1.39 -10.58 10.62
C VAL A 218 -0.14 -11.44 10.41
N GLY A 219 0.90 -10.91 9.73
CA GLY A 219 2.14 -11.65 9.51
C GLY A 219 2.87 -12.02 10.81
N MET A 220 2.91 -11.11 11.79
CA MET A 220 3.47 -11.39 13.11
C MET A 220 2.67 -12.46 13.86
N VAL A 221 1.34 -12.41 13.82
CA VAL A 221 0.47 -13.43 14.45
C VAL A 221 0.74 -14.80 13.85
N ILE A 222 0.79 -14.90 12.52
CA ILE A 222 1.11 -16.16 11.82
C ILE A 222 2.49 -16.67 12.26
N THR A 223 3.49 -15.79 12.33
CA THR A 223 4.85 -16.15 12.78
C THR A 223 4.86 -16.77 14.18
N VAL A 224 4.13 -16.16 15.12
CA VAL A 224 4.07 -16.63 16.52
C VAL A 224 3.33 -17.95 16.64
N VAL A 225 2.19 -18.10 15.94
CA VAL A 225 1.39 -19.34 15.96
C VAL A 225 2.15 -20.52 15.34
N ARG A 226 2.97 -20.25 14.32
CA ARG A 226 3.87 -21.24 13.71
C ARG A 226 5.15 -21.50 14.51
N GLU A 227 5.26 -20.95 15.72
CA GLU A 227 6.40 -21.13 16.62
C GLU A 227 7.75 -20.65 16.06
N LEU A 228 7.74 -19.77 15.04
CA LEU A 228 8.94 -19.13 14.51
C LEU A 228 9.43 -17.99 15.40
N HIS A 229 8.55 -17.44 16.24
CA HIS A 229 8.91 -16.44 17.22
C HIS A 229 8.04 -16.50 18.49
N LEU A 230 8.54 -15.95 19.58
CA LEU A 230 7.87 -16.00 20.88
C LEU A 230 6.72 -14.98 20.97
N LYS A 231 5.67 -15.30 21.75
CA LYS A 231 4.55 -14.38 22.02
C LYS A 231 5.01 -13.01 22.56
N SER A 232 6.05 -13.00 23.38
CA SER A 232 6.64 -11.77 23.95
C SER A 232 7.22 -10.84 22.88
N ALA A 233 7.50 -11.32 21.68
CA ALA A 233 7.99 -10.48 20.60
C ALA A 233 6.98 -9.46 20.11
N ILE A 234 5.68 -9.75 20.19
CA ILE A 234 4.64 -8.76 19.86
C ILE A 234 4.75 -7.58 20.82
N GLN A 235 4.93 -7.82 22.12
CA GLN A 235 5.09 -6.76 23.11
C GLN A 235 6.38 -5.96 22.85
N ARG A 236 7.50 -6.66 22.63
CA ARG A 236 8.79 -6.01 22.29
C ARG A 236 8.72 -5.20 21.00
N SER A 237 7.89 -5.59 20.04
CA SER A 237 7.72 -4.86 18.78
C SER A 237 7.09 -3.47 18.95
N PHE A 238 6.50 -3.16 20.11
CA PHE A 238 6.00 -1.83 20.46
C PHE A 238 7.02 -0.96 21.20
N GLU A 239 8.15 -1.53 21.61
CA GLU A 239 9.24 -0.85 22.32
C GLU A 239 10.22 -0.20 21.33
N GLY A 240 11.26 0.47 21.84
CA GLY A 240 12.19 1.24 21.00
C GLY A 240 13.07 0.45 20.02
N GLN A 241 13.14 -0.88 20.14
CA GLN A 241 13.99 -1.69 19.28
C GLN A 241 13.34 -1.90 17.91
N ARG A 242 14.09 -1.60 16.85
CA ARG A 242 13.63 -1.88 15.48
C ARG A 242 13.59 -3.39 15.25
N MET A 243 12.48 -3.84 14.68
CA MET A 243 12.23 -5.24 14.36
C MET A 243 11.71 -5.30 12.93
N ASP A 244 12.27 -6.19 12.11
CA ASP A 244 11.64 -6.49 10.84
C ASP A 244 10.39 -7.34 11.09
N ILE A 245 9.25 -6.89 10.58
CA ILE A 245 7.95 -7.53 10.81
C ILE A 245 7.46 -8.07 9.46
N PRO A 246 7.21 -9.38 9.35
CA PRO A 246 6.80 -9.99 8.11
C PRO A 246 5.44 -9.44 7.70
N MET A 247 5.34 -9.04 6.43
CA MET A 247 4.14 -8.44 5.87
C MET A 247 3.37 -9.49 5.07
N ALA A 248 2.19 -9.88 5.56
CA ALA A 248 1.32 -10.82 4.85
C ALA A 248 0.92 -10.30 3.45
N PRO A 249 0.56 -11.17 2.48
CA PRO A 249 0.05 -10.77 1.17
C PRO A 249 -1.11 -9.76 1.21
N GLY A 250 -1.30 -9.00 0.14
CA GLY A 250 -2.37 -7.99 0.08
C GLY A 250 -3.76 -8.55 -0.26
N LEU A 251 -3.81 -9.72 -0.91
CA LEU A 251 -5.04 -10.29 -1.49
C LEU A 251 -6.17 -10.46 -0.48
N GLY A 252 -5.84 -10.93 0.73
CA GLY A 252 -6.84 -11.21 1.77
C GLY A 252 -7.46 -9.98 2.41
N LEU A 253 -6.90 -8.78 2.23
CA LEU A 253 -7.28 -7.57 2.96
C LEU A 253 -8.49 -6.86 2.32
N LEU A 254 -9.50 -6.59 3.13
CA LEU A 254 -10.74 -5.94 2.74
C LEU A 254 -11.15 -4.86 3.75
N LEU A 255 -11.46 -3.65 3.27
CA LEU A 255 -12.16 -2.65 4.08
C LEU A 255 -13.65 -3.03 4.19
N GLU A 256 -14.05 -3.54 5.35
CA GLU A 256 -15.42 -3.98 5.62
C GLU A 256 -16.36 -2.80 5.88
N ARG A 257 -15.96 -1.87 6.74
CA ARG A 257 -16.83 -0.78 7.21
C ARG A 257 -16.06 0.42 7.74
N THR A 258 -16.54 1.61 7.40
CA THR A 258 -16.20 2.87 8.07
C THR A 258 -17.32 3.26 9.03
N HIS A 259 -16.98 3.58 10.28
CA HIS A 259 -17.94 3.88 11.34
C HIS A 259 -18.06 5.39 11.56
N TYR A 260 -19.28 5.88 11.76
CA TYR A 260 -19.64 7.30 11.89
C TYR A 260 -20.63 7.54 13.05
N ASP A 261 -20.66 6.65 14.04
CA ASP A 261 -21.61 6.68 15.15
C ASP A 261 -21.59 8.01 15.92
N SER A 262 -20.40 8.56 16.21
CA SER A 262 -20.29 9.83 16.94
C SER A 262 -20.72 11.00 16.07
N TYR A 263 -20.43 10.93 14.76
CA TYR A 263 -20.84 11.95 13.80
C TYR A 263 -22.37 11.98 13.66
N ASP A 264 -23.00 10.82 13.46
CA ASP A 264 -24.46 10.68 13.36
C ASP A 264 -25.15 11.16 14.64
N LYS A 265 -24.61 10.82 15.81
CA LYS A 265 -25.13 11.32 17.09
C LYS A 265 -25.07 12.85 17.18
N LYS A 266 -23.94 13.45 16.78
CA LYS A 266 -23.72 14.90 16.83
C LYS A 266 -24.63 15.67 15.87
N HIS A 267 -24.90 15.10 14.70
CA HIS A 267 -25.61 15.76 13.59
C HIS A 267 -26.95 15.12 13.25
N SER A 268 -27.55 14.41 14.20
CA SER A 268 -28.84 13.70 14.07
C SER A 268 -30.02 14.57 13.60
N LYS A 269 -29.94 15.90 13.74
CA LYS A 269 -30.95 16.86 13.27
C LYS A 269 -30.66 17.43 11.88
N ASP A 270 -29.43 17.31 11.40
CA ASP A 270 -28.94 17.99 10.20
C ASP A 270 -28.98 17.09 8.96
N HIS A 271 -28.85 15.77 9.13
CA HIS A 271 -28.85 14.81 8.03
C HIS A 271 -29.29 13.41 8.46
N GLU A 272 -29.60 12.57 7.48
CA GLU A 272 -29.84 11.14 7.68
C GLU A 272 -28.57 10.41 8.14
N PRO A 273 -28.67 9.40 9.03
CA PRO A 273 -27.50 8.70 9.55
C PRO A 273 -26.65 8.08 8.44
N LEU A 274 -25.33 8.17 8.55
CA LEU A 274 -24.37 7.52 7.66
C LEU A 274 -24.07 6.07 8.07
N THR A 275 -24.51 5.66 9.26
CA THR A 275 -24.40 4.29 9.78
C THR A 275 -25.52 3.37 9.28
N ASP A 276 -26.66 3.92 8.89
CA ASP A 276 -27.82 3.17 8.39
C ASP A 276 -28.18 3.57 6.95
N TRP A 277 -28.08 2.63 6.02
CA TRP A 277 -28.41 2.83 4.61
C TRP A 277 -29.71 2.13 4.20
N GLY A 278 -30.43 1.53 5.14
CA GLY A 278 -31.65 0.77 4.89
C GLY A 278 -31.39 -0.62 4.30
N GLU A 279 -32.35 -1.53 4.49
CA GLU A 279 -32.19 -2.95 4.20
C GLU A 279 -31.84 -3.28 2.75
N ILE A 280 -32.37 -2.52 1.78
CA ILE A 280 -32.14 -2.76 0.35
C ILE A 280 -30.66 -2.53 0.02
N ILE A 281 -30.10 -1.41 0.48
CA ILE A 281 -28.69 -1.09 0.25
C ILE A 281 -27.79 -2.07 1.01
N GLU A 282 -28.13 -2.43 2.24
CA GLU A 282 -27.36 -3.40 3.02
C GLU A 282 -27.28 -4.78 2.33
N LYS A 283 -28.40 -5.27 1.77
CA LYS A 283 -28.41 -6.52 1.00
C LYS A 283 -27.56 -6.41 -0.27
N GLU A 284 -27.61 -5.28 -0.96
CA GLU A 284 -26.83 -5.06 -2.17
C GLU A 284 -25.32 -4.97 -1.90
N VAL A 285 -24.94 -4.35 -0.77
CA VAL A 285 -23.54 -4.30 -0.31
C VAL A 285 -23.04 -5.71 -0.03
N GLU A 286 -23.80 -6.53 0.70
CA GLU A 286 -23.37 -7.90 1.03
C GLU A 286 -23.30 -8.79 -0.22
N ARG A 287 -24.28 -8.68 -1.12
CA ARG A 287 -24.27 -9.37 -2.41
C ARG A 287 -23.04 -8.99 -3.23
N THR A 288 -22.80 -7.69 -3.40
CA THR A 288 -21.65 -7.19 -4.16
C THR A 288 -20.33 -7.60 -3.51
N LYS A 289 -20.22 -7.50 -2.19
CA LYS A 289 -19.04 -7.97 -1.45
C LYS A 289 -18.75 -9.43 -1.77
N PHE A 290 -19.75 -10.31 -1.72
CA PHE A 290 -19.54 -11.71 -2.02
C PHE A 290 -19.21 -11.96 -3.49
N GLU A 291 -20.06 -11.50 -4.41
CA GLU A 291 -19.96 -11.78 -5.85
C GLU A 291 -18.71 -11.17 -6.49
N LEU A 292 -18.37 -9.93 -6.12
CA LEU A 292 -17.30 -9.17 -6.76
C LEU A 292 -15.94 -9.33 -6.06
N ILE A 293 -15.93 -9.48 -4.73
CA ILE A 293 -14.71 -9.40 -3.92
C ILE A 293 -14.36 -10.75 -3.31
N THR A 294 -15.21 -11.29 -2.43
CA THR A 294 -14.88 -12.49 -1.64
C THR A 294 -14.67 -13.71 -2.55
N LYS A 295 -15.55 -13.92 -3.53
CA LYS A 295 -15.42 -15.05 -4.46
C LYS A 295 -14.12 -15.00 -5.27
N ASP A 296 -13.83 -13.89 -5.95
CA ASP A 296 -12.57 -13.73 -6.71
C ASP A 296 -11.34 -13.83 -5.80
N MET A 297 -11.42 -13.32 -4.57
CA MET A 297 -10.34 -13.44 -3.59
C MET A 297 -10.01 -14.90 -3.27
N LEU A 298 -11.03 -15.71 -2.95
CA LEU A 298 -10.87 -17.12 -2.64
C LEU A 298 -10.35 -17.91 -3.86
N GLU A 299 -10.95 -17.71 -5.03
CA GLU A 299 -10.52 -18.36 -6.27
C GLU A 299 -9.09 -17.96 -6.66
N THR A 300 -8.73 -16.68 -6.49
CA THR A 300 -7.37 -16.19 -6.79
C THR A 300 -6.34 -16.78 -5.82
N GLU A 301 -6.67 -16.92 -4.54
CA GLU A 301 -5.76 -17.54 -3.56
C GLU A 301 -5.51 -19.01 -3.91
N LEU A 302 -6.57 -19.77 -4.25
CA LEU A 302 -6.44 -21.16 -4.66
C LEU A 302 -5.58 -21.33 -5.92
N LEU A 303 -5.76 -20.45 -6.91
CA LEU A 303 -5.03 -20.52 -8.17
C LEU A 303 -3.57 -20.08 -8.02
N SER A 304 -3.34 -18.97 -7.34
CA SER A 304 -2.00 -18.37 -7.21
C SER A 304 -1.15 -18.97 -6.09
N GLN A 305 -1.79 -19.60 -5.08
CA GLN A 305 -1.18 -20.07 -3.85
C GLN A 305 -0.32 -19.01 -3.17
N GLY A 306 -0.83 -17.77 -3.12
CA GLY A 306 -0.11 -16.60 -2.63
C GLY A 306 0.35 -16.75 -1.19
N MET A 307 -0.53 -17.24 -0.30
CA MET A 307 -0.18 -17.48 1.10
C MET A 307 0.86 -18.59 1.25
N LEU A 308 0.75 -19.68 0.49
CA LEU A 308 1.70 -20.80 0.58
C LEU A 308 3.11 -20.38 0.13
N LYS A 309 3.22 -19.61 -0.96
CA LYS A 309 4.49 -19.04 -1.43
C LYS A 309 5.10 -18.12 -0.37
N TRP A 310 4.29 -17.23 0.20
CA TRP A 310 4.74 -16.33 1.26
C TRP A 310 5.20 -17.08 2.53
N LEU A 311 4.52 -18.17 2.91
CA LEU A 311 4.95 -19.02 4.03
C LEU A 311 6.30 -19.69 3.79
N ALA A 312 6.62 -20.07 2.55
CA ALA A 312 7.93 -20.64 2.23
C ALA A 312 9.05 -19.63 2.46
N ASP A 313 8.82 -18.35 2.15
CA ASP A 313 9.77 -17.27 2.39
C ASP A 313 9.83 -16.85 3.87
N LEU A 314 8.74 -17.02 4.62
CA LEU A 314 8.64 -16.59 6.03
C LEU A 314 9.71 -17.24 6.93
N VAL A 315 10.10 -18.49 6.65
CA VAL A 315 11.10 -19.22 7.44
C VAL A 315 12.49 -18.59 7.33
N HIS A 316 12.75 -17.81 6.28
CA HIS A 316 14.02 -17.11 6.04
C HIS A 316 14.04 -15.69 6.61
N HIS A 317 12.96 -15.26 7.28
CA HIS A 317 12.82 -13.91 7.78
C HIS A 317 13.72 -13.63 9.00
N ASP A 318 14.50 -12.56 8.97
CA ASP A 318 15.38 -12.16 10.08
C ASP A 318 14.74 -11.06 10.96
N PHE A 319 14.17 -11.50 12.08
CA PHE A 319 13.53 -10.64 13.09
C PHE A 319 14.50 -9.79 13.91
N SER A 320 15.81 -10.06 13.83
CA SER A 320 16.85 -9.36 14.59
C SER A 320 17.55 -8.28 13.77
N SER A 321 17.43 -8.34 12.45
CA SER A 321 17.97 -7.32 11.55
C SER A 321 17.24 -5.98 11.70
N ASN A 322 17.99 -4.89 11.57
CA ASN A 322 17.39 -3.59 11.33
C ASN A 322 17.14 -3.48 9.80
N PRO A 323 15.87 -3.46 9.34
CA PRO A 323 15.56 -3.40 7.92
C PRO A 323 15.95 -2.07 7.26
N GLU A 324 16.37 -1.07 8.06
CA GLU A 324 16.87 0.23 7.61
C GLU A 324 18.38 0.39 7.82
N ALA A 325 19.08 -0.60 8.37
CA ALA A 325 20.54 -0.60 8.32
C ALA A 325 20.98 -0.75 6.86
N GLU A 326 22.02 -0.04 6.43
CA GLU A 326 22.68 -0.32 5.15
C GLU A 326 22.97 -1.83 5.10
N GLU A 327 22.41 -2.54 4.12
CA GLU A 327 22.80 -3.93 3.92
C GLU A 327 24.32 -3.92 3.73
N PRO A 328 25.11 -4.59 4.58
CA PRO A 328 26.50 -4.82 4.22
C PRO A 328 26.49 -5.57 2.89
N GLU A 329 27.27 -5.12 1.90
CA GLU A 329 27.35 -5.76 0.58
C GLU A 329 27.33 -7.28 0.75
N LYS A 330 26.29 -7.94 0.20
CA LYS A 330 26.19 -9.40 0.26
C LYS A 330 27.43 -9.97 -0.40
N LYS A 331 28.35 -10.49 0.43
CA LYS A 331 29.56 -11.17 0.00
C LYS A 331 29.18 -12.48 -0.67
N THR A 332 28.85 -12.40 -1.96
CA THR A 332 28.72 -13.54 -2.85
C THR A 332 30.09 -14.16 -3.12
N PHE A 333 30.13 -15.43 -3.51
CA PHE A 333 31.37 -16.10 -3.92
C PHE A 333 32.12 -15.29 -4.99
N VAL A 334 31.39 -14.65 -5.91
CA VAL A 334 31.95 -13.81 -6.98
C VAL A 334 32.58 -12.54 -6.40
N THR A 335 31.90 -11.84 -5.49
CA THR A 335 32.46 -10.64 -4.85
C THR A 335 33.64 -10.96 -3.93
N MET A 336 33.64 -12.13 -3.28
CA MET A 336 34.78 -12.60 -2.48
C MET A 336 35.97 -12.97 -3.37
N ALA A 337 35.74 -13.67 -4.49
CA ALA A 337 36.77 -13.99 -5.46
C ALA A 337 37.37 -12.72 -6.09
N ALA A 338 36.54 -11.74 -6.43
CA ALA A 338 36.98 -10.44 -6.94
C ALA A 338 37.80 -9.66 -5.90
N ALA A 339 37.39 -9.68 -4.62
CA ALA A 339 38.14 -9.05 -3.54
C ALA A 339 39.50 -9.74 -3.31
N CYS A 340 39.56 -11.07 -3.35
CA CYS A 340 40.82 -11.83 -3.28
C CYS A 340 41.73 -11.54 -4.48
N ALA A 341 41.18 -11.47 -5.70
CA ALA A 341 41.94 -11.14 -6.90
C ALA A 341 42.52 -9.72 -6.84
N ASN A 342 41.71 -8.73 -6.42
CA ASN A 342 42.17 -7.35 -6.26
C ASN A 342 43.20 -7.20 -5.13
N LYS A 343 43.09 -7.99 -4.06
CA LYS A 343 44.09 -8.03 -2.99
C LYS A 343 45.42 -8.61 -3.49
N ALA A 344 45.38 -9.70 -4.26
CA ALA A 344 46.58 -10.28 -4.87
C ALA A 344 47.24 -9.33 -5.88
N LEU A 345 46.46 -8.58 -6.67
CA LEU A 345 46.97 -7.55 -7.58
C LEU A 345 47.65 -6.41 -6.83
N LYS A 346 47.05 -5.92 -5.73
CA LYS A 346 47.67 -4.87 -4.90
C LYS A 346 48.95 -5.35 -4.20
N GLU A 347 49.00 -6.61 -3.77
CA GLU A 347 50.20 -7.22 -3.19
C GLU A 347 51.31 -7.41 -4.23
N GLN A 348 50.96 -7.68 -5.50
CA GLN A 348 51.91 -7.70 -6.62
C GLN A 348 52.40 -6.30 -7.02
N GLU A 349 51.53 -5.29 -7.02
CA GLU A 349 51.91 -3.90 -7.30
C GLU A 349 52.85 -3.36 -6.21
N ALA A 350 52.56 -3.64 -4.93
CA ALA A 350 53.40 -3.23 -3.81
C ALA A 350 54.78 -3.91 -3.77
N THR A 351 54.90 -5.13 -4.30
CA THR A 351 56.19 -5.84 -4.43
C THR A 351 56.98 -5.42 -5.66
N SER A 352 56.34 -4.77 -6.65
CA SER A 352 57.00 -4.23 -7.85
C SER A 352 57.54 -2.80 -7.69
N SER A 353 57.13 -2.07 -6.65
CA SER A 353 57.56 -0.68 -6.39
C SER A 353 58.77 -0.55 -5.45
N GLU A 354 59.32 -1.65 -4.93
CA GLU A 354 60.53 -1.63 -4.09
C GLU A 354 61.68 -2.40 -4.76
N ALA A 355 62.43 -1.71 -5.64
CA ALA A 355 63.80 -2.08 -5.98
C ALA A 355 64.66 -0.80 -6.10
N PRO A 356 65.93 -0.80 -5.65
CA PRO A 356 66.65 0.41 -5.24
C PRO A 356 67.50 1.00 -6.38
N GLU A 357 67.59 2.32 -6.46
CA GLU A 357 68.63 3.01 -7.24
C GLU A 357 69.62 3.75 -6.33
N ALA A 358 70.90 3.48 -6.58
CA ALA A 358 72.05 4.04 -5.91
C ALA A 358 72.70 5.17 -6.74
N SER A 359 73.07 6.25 -6.04
CA SER A 359 74.15 7.25 -6.25
C SER A 359 74.54 7.73 -7.67
N GLU A 360 74.55 9.06 -7.88
CA GLU A 360 75.77 9.91 -8.00
C GLU A 360 75.47 11.38 -8.36
N GLY A 361 76.18 12.34 -7.74
CA GLY A 361 76.65 13.59 -8.39
C GLY A 361 75.84 14.90 -8.23
N ALA A 362 76.29 15.80 -7.34
CA ALA A 362 76.09 17.26 -7.39
C ALA A 362 77.27 17.93 -8.17
N PRO A 363 77.30 19.23 -8.59
CA PRO A 363 76.97 20.40 -7.75
C PRO A 363 76.36 21.68 -8.40
N GLU A 364 75.86 22.55 -7.50
CA GLU A 364 75.78 24.03 -7.43
C GLU A 364 75.71 24.99 -8.66
N GLY A 365 74.81 25.99 -8.53
CA GLY A 365 74.92 27.31 -9.18
C GLY A 365 73.62 28.15 -9.09
N ALA A 366 73.65 29.26 -8.32
CA ALA A 366 72.61 30.32 -8.26
C ALA A 366 73.17 31.62 -8.90
N PRO A 367 72.50 32.81 -8.90
CA PRO A 367 71.07 33.22 -8.99
C PRO A 367 70.83 34.28 -10.12
N GLU A 368 69.59 34.78 -10.34
CA GLU A 368 69.23 36.24 -10.49
C GLU A 368 67.84 36.53 -11.14
N VAL A 369 66.96 37.15 -10.33
CA VAL A 369 66.21 38.43 -10.48
C VAL A 369 65.42 38.83 -11.77
N ALA A 370 64.12 39.11 -11.52
CA ALA A 370 63.18 40.10 -12.10
C ALA A 370 62.63 39.97 -13.54
N CYS A 371 61.29 40.00 -13.68
CA CYS A 371 60.48 41.21 -13.93
C CYS A 371 58.99 40.85 -14.15
N ALA A 372 58.08 41.59 -13.51
CA ALA A 372 56.70 41.84 -13.98
C ALA A 372 56.70 43.22 -14.69
N PRO A 373 55.65 43.71 -15.43
CA PRO A 373 54.23 43.38 -15.28
C PRO A 373 53.36 43.44 -16.58
N GLU A 374 52.05 43.40 -16.36
CA GLU A 374 50.94 44.06 -17.09
C GLU A 374 50.17 43.37 -18.24
N ALA A 375 48.93 43.00 -17.89
CA ALA A 375 47.64 43.44 -18.45
C ALA A 375 47.28 43.16 -19.93
N ALA A 376 46.18 42.41 -20.12
CA ALA A 376 44.94 42.90 -20.75
C ALA A 376 43.88 41.77 -20.86
N ALA A 377 42.66 42.05 -20.38
CA ALA A 377 41.43 41.38 -20.83
C ALA A 377 40.97 42.04 -22.16
N PRO A 378 40.10 41.40 -22.98
CA PRO A 378 38.66 41.52 -22.72
C PRO A 378 37.78 40.31 -23.11
N GLU A 379 36.70 40.18 -22.34
CA GLU A 379 35.25 40.00 -22.63
C GLU A 379 34.68 39.66 -24.05
N LEU A 380 33.47 39.05 -24.01
CA LEU A 380 32.45 38.72 -25.04
C LEU A 380 32.52 37.31 -25.69
N ALA A 381 31.43 36.57 -25.99
CA ALA A 381 29.99 36.65 -25.70
C ALA A 381 29.29 35.36 -26.23
N ALA A 382 28.10 35.09 -25.67
CA ALA A 382 26.86 34.58 -26.28
C ALA A 382 26.75 33.19 -26.98
N ALA A 383 25.62 32.54 -26.67
CA ALA A 383 25.06 31.31 -27.24
C ALA A 383 24.63 31.42 -28.72
N PRO A 384 24.15 30.31 -29.33
CA PRO A 384 22.74 30.33 -29.74
C PRO A 384 21.96 28.99 -29.60
N GLU A 385 20.63 29.14 -29.56
CA GLU A 385 19.58 28.12 -29.68
C GLU A 385 19.26 27.74 -31.15
N LYS A 386 18.89 26.44 -31.34
CA LYS A 386 17.92 25.80 -32.28
C LYS A 386 18.04 26.02 -33.80
N PRO A 387 17.52 25.07 -34.62
CA PRO A 387 16.17 25.28 -35.16
C PRO A 387 15.28 24.03 -35.31
N GLN A 388 13.97 24.31 -35.36
CA GLN A 388 12.87 23.44 -35.79
C GLN A 388 12.86 23.32 -37.32
N ILE A 389 12.32 22.22 -37.86
CA ILE A 389 12.07 22.02 -39.29
C ILE A 389 10.56 21.80 -39.48
N GLU A 390 9.92 22.74 -40.16
CA GLU A 390 8.66 22.60 -40.91
C GLU A 390 9.00 22.82 -42.39
N GLU A 391 8.57 21.93 -43.27
CA GLU A 391 8.54 22.15 -44.72
C GLU A 391 7.11 21.87 -45.22
N GLU A 392 6.43 22.93 -45.67
CA GLU A 392 5.34 22.88 -46.64
C GLU A 392 5.94 23.08 -48.04
N GLU A 393 5.54 22.25 -49.01
CA GLU A 393 5.63 22.63 -50.42
C GLU A 393 4.34 22.29 -51.18
N LYS A 394 3.81 23.29 -51.89
CA LYS A 394 2.66 23.26 -52.82
C LYS A 394 3.07 22.63 -54.16
N VAL A 395 2.10 22.13 -54.94
CA VAL A 395 1.71 22.68 -56.28
C VAL A 395 0.56 21.87 -56.94
N ALA A 396 -0.43 22.66 -57.38
CA ALA A 396 -1.53 22.54 -58.35
C ALA A 396 -1.73 21.34 -59.31
N ALA A 397 -3.00 21.02 -59.62
CA ALA A 397 -3.66 21.38 -60.90
C ALA A 397 -5.12 20.84 -61.05
N ALA A 398 -6.02 21.71 -61.57
CA ALA A 398 -7.21 21.53 -62.45
C ALA A 398 -8.15 20.30 -62.32
N GLY A 399 -9.48 20.32 -62.49
CA GLY A 399 -10.44 21.29 -63.02
C GLY A 399 -11.71 20.52 -63.50
N SER A 400 -12.89 21.14 -63.35
CA SER A 400 -14.19 20.87 -64.02
C SER A 400 -14.81 19.45 -64.02
N SER A 401 -15.93 19.27 -63.31
CA SER A 401 -17.30 19.24 -63.86
C SER A 401 -18.30 19.44 -62.74
#